data_AF-A0A640TBP0-F1
#
_entry.id   AF-A0A640TBP0-F1
#
_cell.length_a   1.000
_cell.length_b   1.000
_cell.length_c   1.000
_cell.angle_alpha   90.00
_cell.angle_beta   90.00
_cell.angle_gamma   90.00
#
_symmetry.space_group_name_H-M   'P 1'
#
loop_
_entity.id
_entity.type
_entity.pdbx_description
1 polymer ?
#
loop_
_entity_poly.entity_id
_entity_poly.type
_entity_poly.pdbx_seq_one_letter_code
_entity_poly.pdbx_strand_id
1 'polypeptide(L)'
;MDWSLLESLGNSAVDRAGEVARTGYRTSEGGQAGQVQVRWVGPRGSGARYQEQEQLQRCQAVLRSWGFETVEVRGPGGRRYLEVEAGLG
;
A
#
# COMPACT_ATOMS: atom_id res chain seq x y z
N MET A 1 0.70 30.98 0.39
CA MET A 1 1.15 29.65 -0.06
C MET A 1 0.46 28.65 0.84
N ASP A 2 -0.63 28.08 0.32
CA ASP A 2 -1.61 27.31 1.08
C ASP A 2 -1.19 25.84 1.09
N TRP A 3 -0.78 25.35 2.27
CA TRP A 3 -0.31 23.98 2.48
C TRP A 3 -1.47 22.96 2.60
N SER A 4 -2.72 23.42 2.62
CA SER A 4 -3.92 22.59 2.84
C SER A 4 -4.40 21.83 1.59
N LEU A 5 -3.90 22.18 0.40
CA LEU A 5 -4.18 21.45 -0.84
C LEU A 5 -3.39 20.13 -0.97
N LEU A 6 -2.23 20.01 -0.30
CA LEU A 6 -1.44 18.77 -0.32
C LEU A 6 -2.01 17.69 0.61
N GLU A 7 -2.71 18.08 1.69
CA GLU A 7 -3.33 17.13 2.64
C GLU A 7 -4.57 16.43 2.09
N SER A 8 -5.19 16.98 1.03
CA SER A 8 -6.37 16.36 0.40
C SER A 8 -6.02 15.24 -0.59
N LEU A 9 -4.76 14.99 -0.90
CA LEU A 9 -4.32 13.82 -1.68
C LEU A 9 -4.14 12.59 -0.79
N GLY A 10 -5.15 12.32 0.05
CA GLY A 10 -5.23 11.13 0.89
C GLY A 10 -5.31 9.86 0.05
N ASN A 11 -4.13 9.38 -0.38
CA ASN A 11 -3.76 8.08 -0.93
C ASN A 11 -4.88 7.14 -1.41
N SER A 12 -5.75 7.63 -2.30
CA SER A 12 -6.81 6.83 -2.90
C SER A 12 -6.43 6.57 -4.34
N ALA A 13 -5.95 5.36 -4.62
CA ALA A 13 -5.87 4.88 -5.99
C ALA A 13 -7.30 4.92 -6.54
N VAL A 14 -7.57 5.80 -7.49
CA VAL A 14 -8.84 5.82 -8.20
C VAL A 14 -8.79 4.75 -9.29
N ASP A 15 -9.89 4.03 -9.50
CA ASP A 15 -9.98 3.12 -10.63
C ASP A 15 -10.11 3.90 -11.95
N ARG A 16 -10.21 3.19 -13.09
CA ARG A 16 -10.30 3.83 -14.41
C ARG A 16 -11.57 4.71 -14.57
N ALA A 17 -12.57 4.55 -13.70
CA ALA A 17 -13.79 5.36 -13.69
C ALA A 17 -13.70 6.59 -12.76
N GLY A 18 -12.57 6.81 -12.08
CA GLY A 18 -12.39 7.93 -11.14
C GLY A 18 -12.93 7.65 -9.74
N GLU A 19 -13.42 6.43 -9.48
CA GLU A 19 -13.94 6.03 -8.19
C GLU A 19 -12.81 5.55 -7.28
N VAL A 20 -12.91 5.78 -5.96
CA VAL A 20 -11.93 5.27 -5.00
C VAL A 20 -11.87 3.74 -5.11
N ALA A 21 -10.76 3.21 -5.63
CA ALA A 21 -10.58 1.78 -5.82
C ALA A 21 -10.53 1.12 -4.44
N ARG A 22 -11.61 0.41 -4.07
CA ARG A 22 -11.70 -0.33 -2.80
C ARG A 22 -10.98 -1.67 -2.94
N THR A 23 -9.67 -1.62 -3.17
CA THR A 23 -8.84 -2.78 -3.54
C THR A 23 -8.53 -3.71 -2.37
N GLY A 24 -8.95 -3.38 -1.15
CA GLY A 24 -8.56 -4.11 0.07
C GLY A 24 -7.17 -3.76 0.59
N TYR A 25 -6.46 -2.84 -0.08
CA TYR A 25 -5.19 -2.30 0.37
C TYR A 25 -5.34 -0.92 1.01
N ARG A 26 -4.47 -0.60 1.96
CA ARG A 26 -4.33 0.74 2.54
C ARG A 26 -2.86 1.14 2.54
N THR A 27 -2.63 2.41 2.23
CA THR A 27 -1.31 3.04 2.21
C THR A 27 -1.14 3.98 3.41
N SER A 28 0.10 4.17 3.85
CA SER A 28 0.51 5.09 4.92
C SER A 28 1.97 5.51 4.70
N GLU A 29 2.40 6.59 5.31
CA GLU A 29 3.81 6.99 5.30
C GLU A 29 4.69 5.91 5.98
N GLY A 30 5.89 5.72 5.43
CA GLY A 30 6.91 4.83 5.97
C GLY A 30 7.77 5.48 7.05
N GLY A 31 8.76 4.72 7.55
CA GLY A 31 9.67 5.20 8.58
C GLY A 31 10.78 6.13 8.05
N GLN A 32 10.90 6.24 6.73
CA GLN A 32 11.91 7.06 6.02
C GLN A 32 11.22 7.99 5.03
N ALA A 33 11.83 9.13 4.74
CA ALA A 33 11.33 10.07 3.73
C ALA A 33 11.35 9.40 2.35
N GLY A 34 10.21 9.43 1.65
CA GLY A 34 10.05 8.77 0.35
C GLY A 34 9.60 7.30 0.42
N GLN A 35 9.46 6.74 1.63
CA GLN A 35 8.96 5.38 1.84
C GLN A 35 7.44 5.38 2.05
N VAL A 36 6.75 4.42 1.44
CA VAL A 36 5.32 4.16 1.63
C VAL A 36 5.11 2.76 2.20
N GLN A 37 4.23 2.62 3.18
CA GLN A 37 3.78 1.33 3.69
C GLN A 37 2.46 0.90 3.05
N VAL A 38 2.44 -0.30 2.48
CA VAL A 38 1.23 -0.92 1.91
C VAL A 38 0.76 -2.07 2.80
N ARG A 39 -0.50 -2.03 3.23
CA ARG A 39 -1.14 -3.05 4.07
C ARG A 39 -2.33 -3.69 3.37
N TRP A 40 -2.53 -4.99 3.56
CA TRP A 40 -3.78 -5.66 3.22
C TRP A 40 -4.75 -5.62 4.39
N VAL A 41 -5.88 -4.93 4.21
CA VAL A 41 -6.99 -4.89 5.17
C VAL A 41 -8.15 -5.80 4.75
N GLY A 42 -8.15 -6.22 3.49
CA GLY A 42 -9.12 -7.09 2.86
C GLY A 42 -10.53 -6.51 2.73
N PRO A 43 -11.42 -7.21 1.99
CA PRO A 43 -12.84 -6.88 1.94
C PRO A 43 -13.48 -7.02 3.33
N ARG A 44 -14.53 -6.23 3.61
CA ARG A 44 -15.27 -6.32 4.87
C ARG A 44 -15.80 -7.76 5.06
N GLY A 45 -15.53 -8.35 6.23
CA GLY A 45 -16.03 -9.68 6.59
C GLY A 45 -15.27 -10.88 6.01
N SER A 46 -14.16 -10.69 5.27
CA SER A 46 -13.53 -11.77 4.49
C SER A 46 -12.54 -12.69 5.24
N GLY A 47 -12.34 -12.53 6.55
CA GLY A 47 -11.22 -13.18 7.22
C GLY A 47 -9.85 -12.72 6.68
N ALA A 48 -9.75 -11.42 6.36
CA ALA A 48 -8.64 -10.78 5.65
C ALA A 48 -7.22 -11.18 6.11
N ARG A 49 -7.06 -11.54 7.39
CA ARG A 49 -5.78 -11.98 7.97
C ARG A 49 -5.19 -13.20 7.26
N TYR A 50 -6.01 -14.16 6.82
CA TYR A 50 -5.51 -15.38 6.15
C TYR A 50 -5.00 -15.12 4.74
N GLN A 51 -5.55 -14.09 4.08
CA GLN A 51 -5.18 -13.71 2.71
C GLN A 51 -4.06 -12.67 2.69
N GLU A 52 -3.66 -12.14 3.84
CA GLU A 52 -2.73 -11.02 3.98
C GLU A 52 -1.40 -11.30 3.26
N GLN A 53 -0.79 -12.46 3.49
CA GLN A 53 0.48 -12.80 2.85
C GLN A 53 0.35 -12.95 1.33
N GLU A 54 -0.62 -13.73 0.86
CA GLU A 54 -0.85 -13.97 -0.57
C GLU A 54 -1.08 -12.64 -1.32
N GLN A 55 -1.91 -11.78 -0.74
CA GLN A 55 -2.29 -10.51 -1.34
C GLN A 55 -1.13 -9.51 -1.33
N LEU A 56 -0.30 -9.49 -0.28
CA LEU A 56 0.90 -8.66 -0.27
C LEU A 56 1.94 -9.16 -1.28
N GLN A 57 2.12 -10.47 -1.45
CA GLN A 57 3.04 -11.01 -2.47
C GLN A 57 2.59 -10.66 -3.91
N ARG A 58 1.29 -10.72 -4.19
CA ARG A 58 0.74 -10.26 -5.49
C ARG A 58 0.99 -8.78 -5.72
N CYS A 59 0.72 -7.95 -4.71
CA CYS A 59 0.98 -6.52 -4.78
C CYS A 59 2.48 -6.22 -5.00
N GLN A 60 3.35 -6.95 -4.28
CA GLN A 60 4.80 -6.87 -4.42
C GLN A 60 5.25 -7.14 -5.85
N ALA A 61 4.72 -8.20 -6.48
CA ALA A 61 5.07 -8.54 -7.86
C ALA A 61 4.68 -7.43 -8.85
N VAL A 62 3.49 -6.84 -8.69
CA VAL A 62 3.04 -5.71 -9.52
C VAL A 62 3.92 -4.48 -9.33
N LEU A 63 4.20 -4.10 -8.08
CA LEU A 63 5.06 -2.94 -7.78
C LEU A 63 6.47 -3.09 -8.34
N ARG A 64 7.07 -4.28 -8.18
CA ARG A 64 8.38 -4.58 -8.77
C ARG A 64 8.37 -4.50 -10.29
N SER A 65 7.29 -4.94 -10.95
CA SER A 65 7.15 -4.83 -12.41
C SER A 65 7.10 -3.37 -12.90
N TRP A 66 6.76 -2.43 -12.02
CA TRP A 66 6.76 -0.99 -12.29
C TRP A 66 8.06 -0.29 -11.84
N GLY A 67 9.06 -1.04 -11.36
CA GLY A 67 10.35 -0.49 -10.95
C GLY A 67 10.41 0.01 -9.50
N PHE A 68 9.43 -0.32 -8.66
CA PHE A 68 9.52 -0.03 -7.23
C PHE A 68 10.34 -1.08 -6.49
N GLU A 69 11.14 -0.63 -5.53
CA GLU A 69 11.75 -1.51 -4.54
C GLU A 69 10.76 -1.80 -3.43
N THR A 70 10.73 -3.05 -2.99
CA THR A 70 9.72 -3.51 -2.03
C THR A 70 10.29 -4.54 -1.05
N VAL A 71 10.03 -4.34 0.24
CA VAL A 71 10.40 -5.28 1.31
C VAL A 71 9.16 -5.69 2.08
N GLU A 72 8.96 -7.01 2.28
CA GLU A 72 7.90 -7.51 3.19
C GLU A 72 8.41 -7.43 4.63
N VAL A 73 7.63 -6.76 5.49
CA VAL A 73 7.95 -6.59 6.91
C VAL A 73 6.89 -7.25 7.78
N ARG A 74 7.34 -7.92 8.85
CA ARG A 74 6.47 -8.47 9.90
C ARG A 74 6.33 -7.43 11.00
N GLY A 75 5.15 -6.83 11.08
CA GLY A 75 4.77 -5.87 12.10
C GLY A 75 4.14 -6.50 13.35
N PRO A 76 3.73 -5.63 14.31
CA PRO A 76 3.10 -6.04 15.56
C PRO A 76 1.84 -6.91 15.35
N GLY A 77 1.59 -7.85 16.27
CA GLY A 77 0.43 -8.73 16.20
C GLY A 77 0.48 -9.76 15.06
N GLY A 78 1.66 -9.99 14.48
CA GLY A 78 1.87 -10.90 13.35
C GLY A 78 1.26 -10.40 12.04
N ARG A 79 1.05 -9.08 11.95
CA ARG A 79 0.61 -8.41 10.73
C ARG A 79 1.77 -8.23 9.77
N ARG A 80 1.48 -8.23 8.48
CA ARG A 80 2.46 -7.96 7.42
C ARG A 80 2.12 -6.66 6.70
N TYR A 81 3.16 -6.03 6.16
CA TYR A 81 3.06 -4.89 5.27
C TYR A 81 4.24 -4.90 4.29
N LEU A 82 4.12 -4.14 3.21
CA LEU A 82 5.24 -3.85 2.32
C LEU A 82 5.75 -2.46 2.63
N GLU A 83 7.06 -2.30 2.78
CA GLU A 83 7.73 -1.04 2.58
C GLU A 83 8.06 -0.90 1.10
N VAL A 84 7.73 0.26 0.54
CA VAL A 84 7.84 0.55 -0.89
C VAL A 84 8.60 1.85 -1.06
N GLU A 85 9.62 1.82 -1.90
CA GLU A 85 10.44 2.99 -2.25
C GLU A 85 10.55 3.08 -3.77
N ALA A 86 10.78 4.30 -4.27
CA ALA A 86 11.11 4.48 -5.68
C ALA A 86 12.42 3.73 -5.97
N GLY A 87 12.38 2.78 -6.90
CA GLY A 87 13.61 2.14 -7.34
C GLY A 87 14.47 3.15 -8.07
N LEU A 88 15.78 3.03 -7.92
CA LEU A 88 16.78 3.76 -8.71
C LEU A 88 16.73 3.21 -10.15
N GLY A 89 15.71 3.62 -10.91
CA GLY A 89 15.61 3.38 -12.35
C GLY A 89 16.68 4.15 -13.13
#